data_AF-A0A5D2IXR8-F1
#
_entry.id   AF-A0A5D2IXR8-F1
#
_cell.length_a   1.000
_cell.length_b   1.000
_cell.length_c   1.000
_cell.angle_alpha   90.00
_cell.angle_beta   90.00
_cell.angle_gamma   90.00
#
_symmetry.space_group_name_H-M   'P 1'
#
loop_
_entity.id
_entity.type
_entity.pdbx_description
1 polymer ?
#
loop_
_entity_poly.entity_id
_entity_poly.type
_entity_poly.pdbx_seq_one_letter_code
_entity_poly.pdbx_strand_id
1 'polypeptide(L)'
;MAQGCLYSSDNLEMELKGEEYFKCLEAHSCFQYCTRDGGMLTCKMHSLVHDCVQSLSPYDLMMRFESVKQLTLNLSSWTEEVKVVGTHHLVMMIAQGAGFPMDISGAEKLRTLVAVTQGCLITSQALSNLFKQSKHLRLLDLSLTSGWHNCFGPSGQGNILDEIPVEICRLINLRYLSLAGSKVLKILPETLCDLHNLQSLDLTGCSSLRKLPDGMGKLMNLRYFYTWCCSSITSYPKGISCLTSL
;
A
#
# COMPACT_ATOMS: atom_id res chain seq x y z
N MET A 1 8.18 7.09 7.38
CA MET A 1 8.45 8.12 6.33
C MET A 1 7.17 8.72 5.75
N ALA A 2 6.27 7.93 5.15
CA ALA A 2 5.12 8.44 4.38
C ALA A 2 4.19 9.42 5.14
N GLN A 3 4.03 9.26 6.46
CA GLN A 3 3.21 10.19 7.26
C GLN A 3 3.96 11.42 7.79
N GLY A 4 5.28 11.51 7.60
CA GLY A 4 6.12 12.58 8.14
C GLY A 4 6.52 12.39 9.61
N CYS A 5 6.41 11.17 10.15
CA CYS A 5 6.79 10.88 11.55
C CYS A 5 8.30 10.89 11.81
N LEU A 6 9.13 10.94 10.75
CA LEU A 6 10.57 11.05 10.85
C LEU A 6 10.95 12.49 10.51
N TYR A 7 11.64 13.18 11.43
CA TYR A 7 12.16 14.53 11.21
C TYR A 7 13.64 14.45 10.87
N SER A 8 14.03 14.89 9.68
CA SER A 8 15.43 15.03 9.29
C SER A 8 15.62 16.26 8.42
N SER A 9 16.77 16.93 8.53
CA SER A 9 17.16 18.03 7.64
C SER A 9 17.71 17.53 6.31
N ASP A 10 18.28 16.32 6.29
CA ASP A 10 18.74 15.67 5.07
C ASP A 10 17.89 14.42 4.75
N ASN A 11 17.67 14.22 3.46
CA ASN A 11 16.85 13.18 2.91
C ASN A 11 17.47 11.80 3.07
N LEU A 12 18.79 11.64 2.86
CA LEU A 12 19.51 10.35 3.00
C LEU A 12 19.62 9.89 4.47
N GLU A 13 19.48 10.83 5.42
CA GLU A 13 19.41 10.54 6.84
C GLU A 13 18.05 9.96 7.25
N MET A 14 16.98 10.15 6.45
CA MET A 14 15.65 9.65 6.86
C MET A 14 15.58 8.13 6.92
N GLU A 15 16.32 7.43 6.06
CA GLU A 15 16.46 5.98 6.03
C GLU A 15 17.19 5.47 7.25
N LEU A 16 18.38 6.03 7.52
CA LEU A 16 19.18 5.71 8.70
C LEU A 16 18.40 6.01 9.98
N LYS A 17 17.75 7.17 10.05
CA LYS A 17 16.91 7.56 11.19
C LYS A 17 15.72 6.63 11.34
N GLY A 18 15.06 6.26 10.24
CA GLY A 18 13.99 5.27 10.25
C GLY A 18 14.46 3.93 10.84
N GLU A 19 15.65 3.48 10.46
CA GLU A 19 16.27 2.27 11.00
C GLU A 19 16.65 2.43 12.48
N GLU A 20 17.15 3.60 12.91
CA GLU A 20 17.42 3.90 14.33
C GLU A 20 16.16 3.82 15.18
N TYR A 21 15.07 4.47 14.75
CA TYR A 21 13.78 4.37 15.43
C TYR A 21 13.29 2.92 15.50
N PHE A 22 13.49 2.15 14.41
CA PHE A 22 13.14 0.75 14.37
C PHE A 22 13.96 -0.08 15.38
N LYS A 23 15.28 0.10 15.39
CA LYS A 23 16.20 -0.53 16.36
C LYS A 23 15.87 -0.15 17.80
N CYS A 24 15.42 1.09 18.05
CA CYS A 24 14.91 1.48 19.35
C CYS A 24 13.68 0.66 19.74
N LEU A 25 12.70 0.49 18.86
CA LEU A 25 11.52 -0.35 19.13
C LEU A 25 11.90 -1.81 19.40
N GLU A 26 12.85 -2.36 18.64
CA GLU A 26 13.40 -3.70 18.85
C GLU A 26 14.10 -3.83 20.21
N ALA A 27 14.95 -2.87 20.58
CA ALA A 27 15.67 -2.86 21.84
C ALA A 27 14.75 -2.72 23.07
N HIS A 28 13.56 -2.15 22.90
CA HIS A 28 12.57 -2.01 23.97
C HIS A 28 11.55 -3.16 24.01
N SER A 29 11.86 -4.29 23.35
CA SER A 29 11.02 -5.50 23.35
C SER A 29 9.60 -5.27 22.83
N CYS A 30 9.41 -4.27 21.95
CA CYS A 30 8.11 -4.04 21.33
C CYS A 30 7.71 -5.19 20.38
N PHE A 31 8.69 -5.96 19.91
CA PHE A 31 8.50 -7.12 19.03
C PHE A 31 8.74 -8.43 19.78
N GLN A 32 7.88 -9.42 19.51
CA GLN A 32 8.04 -10.80 19.98
C GLN A 32 9.23 -11.48 19.30
N TYR A 33 9.41 -11.24 18.00
CA TYR A 33 10.59 -11.66 17.25
C TYR A 33 10.72 -10.83 15.97
N CYS A 34 11.94 -10.76 15.47
CA CYS A 34 12.28 -10.22 14.16
C CYS A 34 13.12 -11.26 13.41
N THR A 35 12.69 -11.63 12.20
CA THR A 35 13.43 -12.55 11.33
C THR A 35 13.90 -11.80 10.08
N ARG A 36 15.12 -12.09 9.65
CA ARG A 36 15.68 -11.54 8.42
C ARG A 36 15.85 -12.70 7.43
N ASP A 37 15.03 -12.70 6.38
CA ASP A 37 15.09 -13.68 5.30
C ASP A 37 15.33 -12.97 3.97
N GLY A 38 16.35 -13.39 3.21
CA GLY A 38 16.69 -12.81 1.91
C GLY A 38 16.90 -11.28 1.87
N GLY A 39 17.22 -10.64 3.02
CA GLY A 39 17.35 -9.20 3.13
C GLY A 39 16.09 -8.44 3.58
N MET A 40 14.95 -9.10 3.74
CA MET A 40 13.75 -8.49 4.32
C MET A 40 13.58 -8.83 5.79
N LEU A 41 13.21 -7.82 6.55
CA LEU A 41 12.91 -7.89 7.96
C LEU A 41 11.41 -8.11 8.17
N THR A 42 11.03 -9.25 8.75
CA THR A 42 9.66 -9.51 9.23
C THR A 42 9.66 -9.44 10.75
N CYS A 43 8.80 -8.61 11.33
CA CYS A 43 8.70 -8.49 12.77
C CYS A 43 7.27 -8.68 13.24
N LYS A 44 7.10 -9.40 14.35
CA LYS A 44 5.81 -9.61 15.00
C LYS A 44 5.75 -8.78 16.26
N MET A 45 4.79 -7.86 16.38
CA MET A 45 4.57 -7.09 17.60
C MET A 45 4.15 -8.03 18.75
N HIS A 46 4.65 -7.75 19.96
CA HIS A 46 4.26 -8.49 21.15
C HIS A 46 2.75 -8.28 21.45
N SER A 47 2.02 -9.34 21.82
CA SER A 47 0.56 -9.27 22.02
C SER A 47 0.15 -8.21 23.05
N LEU A 48 0.84 -8.12 24.19
CA LEU A 48 0.58 -7.09 25.20
C LEU A 48 0.81 -5.66 24.69
N VAL A 49 1.80 -5.45 23.82
CA VAL A 49 2.06 -4.14 23.21
C VAL A 49 0.96 -3.82 22.21
N HIS A 50 0.52 -4.80 21.45
CA HIS A 50 -0.63 -4.67 20.54
C HIS A 50 -1.90 -4.25 21.30
N ASP A 51 -2.24 -4.94 22.39
CA ASP A 51 -3.43 -4.64 23.20
C ASP A 51 -3.33 -3.24 23.83
N CYS A 52 -2.14 -2.85 24.31
CA CYS A 52 -1.87 -1.52 24.84
C CYS A 52 -2.09 -0.43 23.76
N VAL A 53 -1.53 -0.60 22.56
CA VAL A 53 -1.69 0.35 21.46
C VAL A 53 -3.16 0.49 21.04
N GLN A 54 -3.91 -0.62 21.00
CA GLN A 54 -5.36 -0.57 20.71
C GLN A 54 -6.14 0.20 21.78
N SER A 55 -5.76 0.08 23.05
CA SER A 55 -6.41 0.82 24.14
C SER A 55 -6.13 2.34 24.10
N LEU A 56 -4.98 2.75 23.58
CA LEU A 56 -4.54 4.15 23.50
C LEU A 56 -5.08 4.88 22.26
N SER A 57 -5.33 4.16 21.16
CA SER A 57 -5.87 4.71 19.92
C SER A 57 -7.18 4.03 19.53
N PRO A 58 -8.32 4.39 20.16
CA PRO A 58 -9.62 3.90 19.73
C PRO A 58 -10.06 4.45 18.36
N TYR A 59 -9.32 5.40 17.77
CA TYR A 59 -9.67 6.08 16.51
C TYR A 59 -8.79 5.68 15.30
N ASP A 60 -7.69 4.94 15.50
CA ASP A 60 -6.93 4.31 14.41
C ASP A 60 -7.40 2.86 14.23
N LEU A 61 -8.47 2.70 13.46
CA LEU A 61 -9.17 1.43 13.30
C LEU A 61 -8.37 0.44 12.43
N MET A 62 -7.91 -0.65 13.04
CA MET A 62 -7.55 -1.88 12.32
C MET A 62 -8.82 -2.72 12.11
N MET A 63 -9.41 -2.68 10.92
CA MET A 63 -10.59 -3.46 10.56
C MET A 63 -10.16 -4.84 10.05
N ARG A 64 -10.27 -5.87 10.90
CA ARG A 64 -10.13 -7.28 10.49
C ARG A 64 -11.46 -7.79 9.94
N PHE A 65 -11.51 -8.15 8.65
CA PHE A 65 -12.63 -8.91 8.11
C PHE A 65 -12.25 -10.39 8.09
N GLU A 66 -12.51 -11.07 9.21
CA GLU A 66 -12.55 -12.53 9.26
C GLU A 66 -14.03 -12.94 9.18
N SER A 67 -14.33 -13.95 8.35
CA SER A 67 -15.69 -14.38 8.04
C SER A 67 -16.53 -14.62 9.31
N VAL A 68 -17.62 -13.83 9.42
CA VAL A 68 -18.84 -14.01 10.23
C VAL A 68 -18.69 -14.05 11.76
N LYS A 69 -19.21 -12.99 12.40
CA LYS A 69 -19.39 -12.72 13.84
C LYS A 69 -18.19 -12.14 14.60
N GLN A 70 -17.88 -10.88 14.34
CA GLN A 70 -18.34 -9.82 15.25
C GLN A 70 -18.23 -8.49 14.53
N LEU A 71 -19.39 -7.87 14.37
CA LEU A 71 -19.57 -6.58 13.76
C LEU A 71 -20.22 -5.71 14.82
N THR A 72 -19.88 -4.42 14.82
CA THR A 72 -20.96 -3.43 14.84
C THR A 72 -20.89 -2.56 13.60
N LEU A 73 -20.77 -3.23 12.45
CA LEU A 73 -21.50 -2.87 11.23
C LEU A 73 -22.21 -4.13 10.74
N ASN A 74 -23.48 -4.30 11.08
CA ASN A 74 -24.30 -5.43 10.65
C ASN A 74 -24.25 -5.60 9.11
N LEU A 75 -23.34 -6.42 8.56
CA LEU A 75 -23.18 -6.67 7.13
C LEU A 75 -23.14 -8.19 6.88
N SER A 76 -24.29 -8.82 7.11
CA SER A 76 -24.61 -10.19 6.67
C SER A 76 -25.02 -10.25 5.19
N SER A 77 -24.78 -9.20 4.42
CA SER A 77 -24.89 -9.19 2.97
C SER A 77 -23.85 -8.24 2.43
N TRP A 78 -23.03 -8.70 1.48
CA TRP A 78 -22.10 -7.81 0.78
C TRP A 78 -22.93 -6.72 0.11
N THR A 79 -22.82 -5.51 0.65
CA THR A 79 -23.39 -4.30 0.06
C THR A 79 -22.24 -3.33 -0.15
N GLU A 80 -22.34 -2.60 -1.25
CA GLU A 80 -21.27 -1.98 -2.04
C GLU A 80 -20.48 -0.85 -1.34
N GLU A 81 -20.71 -0.58 -0.06
CA GLU A 81 -20.27 0.64 0.61
C GLU A 81 -19.65 0.38 2.00
N VAL A 82 -18.43 0.89 2.23
CA VAL A 82 -17.77 0.94 3.54
C VAL A 82 -17.85 2.37 4.07
N LYS A 83 -18.50 2.57 5.22
CA LYS A 83 -18.62 3.90 5.82
C LYS A 83 -17.57 4.12 6.90
N VAL A 84 -16.77 5.16 6.76
CA VAL A 84 -15.81 5.65 7.76
C VAL A 84 -16.15 7.08 8.16
N VAL A 85 -16.00 7.44 9.43
CA VAL A 85 -16.33 8.79 9.92
C VAL A 85 -15.13 9.37 10.66
N GLY A 86 -14.53 10.41 10.08
CA GLY A 86 -13.41 11.13 10.71
C GLY A 86 -12.09 10.33 10.77
N THR A 87 -12.00 9.22 10.04
CA THR A 87 -10.84 8.31 10.07
C THR A 87 -9.68 8.83 9.24
N HIS A 88 -8.48 8.87 9.83
CA HIS A 88 -7.24 9.25 9.14
C HIS A 88 -6.44 8.05 8.64
N HIS A 89 -6.53 6.92 9.34
CA HIS A 89 -5.80 5.70 9.03
C HIS A 89 -6.75 4.51 9.03
N LEU A 90 -6.89 3.86 7.88
CA LEU A 90 -7.73 2.69 7.70
C LEU A 90 -6.85 1.51 7.30
N VAL A 91 -6.92 0.44 8.08
CA VAL A 91 -6.39 -0.87 7.69
C VAL A 91 -7.57 -1.81 7.50
N MET A 92 -7.67 -2.47 6.36
CA MET A 92 -8.68 -3.47 6.05
C MET A 92 -8.01 -4.79 5.69
N MET A 93 -8.55 -5.89 6.18
CA MET A 93 -8.15 -7.23 5.71
C MET A 93 -9.20 -7.75 4.76
N ILE A 94 -8.83 -8.13 3.55
CA ILE A 94 -9.78 -8.63 2.53
C ILE A 94 -9.48 -10.10 2.28
N ALA A 95 -10.46 -10.95 2.60
CA ALA A 95 -10.38 -12.39 2.43
C ALA A 95 -10.24 -12.80 0.96
N GLN A 96 -9.76 -14.03 0.74
CA GLN A 96 -9.61 -14.58 -0.60
C GLN A 96 -10.95 -14.64 -1.33
N GLY A 97 -10.95 -14.20 -2.59
CA GLY A 97 -12.16 -14.17 -3.43
C GLY A 97 -13.13 -13.04 -3.08
N ALA A 98 -12.82 -12.22 -2.08
CA ALA A 98 -13.59 -11.02 -1.79
C ALA A 98 -13.27 -9.88 -2.76
N GLY A 99 -14.26 -9.00 -2.96
CA GLY A 99 -14.11 -7.77 -3.73
C GLY A 99 -13.63 -6.64 -2.83
N PHE A 100 -12.84 -5.73 -3.39
CA PHE A 100 -12.54 -4.45 -2.78
C PHE A 100 -13.83 -3.61 -2.78
N PRO A 101 -14.12 -2.86 -1.68
CA PRO A 101 -15.35 -2.09 -1.58
C PRO A 101 -15.47 -1.07 -2.72
N MET A 102 -16.64 -1.02 -3.35
CA MET A 102 -16.91 -0.10 -4.46
C MET A 102 -16.86 1.36 -4.00
N ASP A 103 -17.34 1.63 -2.79
CA ASP A 103 -17.29 2.95 -2.18
C ASP A 103 -16.76 2.88 -0.74
N ILE A 104 -15.97 3.88 -0.36
CA ILE A 104 -15.54 4.11 1.02
C ILE A 104 -16.04 5.49 1.47
N SER A 105 -17.31 5.57 1.87
CA SER A 105 -17.92 6.85 2.23
C SER A 105 -17.24 7.46 3.46
N GLY A 106 -16.96 8.77 3.36
CA GLY A 106 -16.25 9.52 4.40
C GLY A 106 -14.72 9.39 4.38
N ALA A 107 -14.13 8.81 3.34
CA ALA A 107 -12.68 8.71 3.14
C ALA A 107 -11.98 10.06 2.81
N GLU A 108 -12.68 11.19 2.94
CA GLU A 108 -12.16 12.53 2.62
C GLU A 108 -10.96 12.91 3.49
N LYS A 109 -10.95 12.51 4.76
CA LYS A 109 -9.86 12.79 5.71
C LYS A 109 -8.77 11.72 5.73
N LEU A 110 -8.90 10.68 4.90
CA LEU A 110 -8.02 9.54 4.92
C LEU A 110 -6.60 9.94 4.46
N ARG A 111 -5.61 9.56 5.27
CA ARG A 111 -4.18 9.76 5.03
C ARG A 111 -3.45 8.44 4.77
N THR A 112 -3.95 7.34 5.33
CA THR A 112 -3.43 6.00 5.11
C THR A 112 -4.58 5.05 4.80
N LEU A 113 -4.42 4.28 3.72
CA LEU A 113 -5.20 3.08 3.46
C LEU A 113 -4.25 1.91 3.28
N VAL A 114 -4.40 0.87 4.10
CA VAL A 114 -3.73 -0.42 3.91
C VAL A 114 -4.80 -1.48 3.72
N ALA A 115 -4.90 -2.03 2.52
CA ALA A 115 -5.76 -3.16 2.19
C ALA A 115 -4.91 -4.42 2.09
N VAL A 116 -4.94 -5.19 3.16
CA VAL A 116 -4.23 -6.45 3.34
C VAL A 116 -5.05 -7.54 2.65
N THR A 117 -4.70 -7.89 1.41
CA THR A 117 -5.53 -8.81 0.60
C THR A 117 -5.02 -10.25 0.59
N GLN A 118 -5.90 -11.21 0.36
CA GLN A 118 -5.58 -12.63 0.12
C GLN A 118 -6.03 -13.11 -1.28
N GLY A 119 -5.93 -12.25 -2.29
CA GLY A 119 -6.38 -12.52 -3.66
C GLY A 119 -7.77 -11.94 -3.86
N CYS A 120 -7.81 -10.61 -3.92
CA CYS A 120 -9.02 -9.81 -3.99
C CYS A 120 -9.26 -9.30 -5.42
N LEU A 121 -10.53 -9.11 -5.79
CA LEU A 121 -10.92 -8.39 -7.00
C LEU A 121 -10.95 -6.88 -6.71
N ILE A 122 -10.05 -6.12 -7.33
CA ILE A 122 -9.97 -4.67 -7.21
C ILE A 122 -10.36 -4.06 -8.57
N THR A 123 -11.57 -3.51 -8.64
CA THR A 123 -12.05 -2.89 -9.88
C THR A 123 -11.49 -1.47 -10.05
N SER A 124 -11.26 -1.08 -11.30
CA SER A 124 -10.91 0.29 -11.67
C SER A 124 -11.91 1.32 -11.13
N GLN A 125 -13.21 0.96 -11.16
CA GLN A 125 -14.28 1.81 -10.66
C GLN A 125 -14.16 2.06 -9.15
N ALA A 126 -13.88 1.04 -8.36
CA ALA A 126 -13.70 1.18 -6.91
C ALA A 126 -12.49 2.08 -6.58
N LEU A 127 -11.39 1.91 -7.31
CA LEU A 127 -10.23 2.80 -7.18
C LEU A 127 -10.56 4.23 -7.63
N SER A 128 -11.35 4.40 -8.69
CA SER A 128 -11.75 5.71 -9.19
C SER A 128 -12.57 6.47 -8.15
N ASN A 129 -13.50 5.78 -7.49
CA ASN A 129 -14.31 6.34 -6.41
C ASN A 129 -13.44 6.74 -5.21
N LEU A 130 -12.52 5.86 -4.78
CA LEU A 130 -11.57 6.16 -3.73
C LEU A 130 -10.71 7.39 -4.05
N PHE A 131 -10.12 7.44 -5.25
CA PHE A 131 -9.21 8.52 -5.64
C PHE A 131 -9.92 9.87 -5.79
N LYS A 132 -11.21 9.87 -6.15
CA LYS A 132 -12.05 11.07 -6.19
C LYS A 132 -12.23 11.69 -4.81
N GLN A 133 -12.32 10.87 -3.77
CA GLN A 133 -12.68 11.30 -2.42
C GLN A 133 -11.44 11.58 -1.54
N SER A 134 -10.37 10.79 -1.67
CA SER A 134 -9.23 10.80 -0.73
C SER A 134 -8.04 11.68 -1.14
N LYS A 135 -8.26 12.99 -1.31
CA LYS A 135 -7.19 13.95 -1.73
C LYS A 135 -6.03 14.10 -0.73
N HIS A 136 -6.27 13.73 0.53
CA HIS A 136 -5.27 13.79 1.60
C HIS A 136 -4.47 12.50 1.79
N LEU A 137 -4.70 11.49 0.94
CA LEU A 137 -4.04 10.20 1.04
C LEU A 137 -2.53 10.37 0.81
N ARG A 138 -1.73 9.81 1.71
CA ARG A 138 -0.26 9.80 1.66
C ARG A 138 0.30 8.39 1.51
N LEU A 139 -0.43 7.39 1.99
CA LEU A 139 -0.06 5.98 1.87
C LEU A 139 -1.26 5.21 1.34
N LEU A 140 -1.06 4.53 0.22
CA LEU A 140 -1.97 3.53 -0.32
C LEU A 140 -1.21 2.23 -0.51
N ASP A 141 -1.63 1.22 0.23
CA ASP A 141 -1.09 -0.13 0.10
C ASP A 141 -2.24 -1.07 -0.25
N LEU A 142 -2.17 -1.65 -1.45
CA LEU A 142 -3.11 -2.65 -1.96
C LEU A 142 -2.40 -3.99 -2.15
N SER A 143 -1.32 -4.24 -1.40
CA SER A 143 -0.49 -5.42 -1.56
C SER A 143 -1.17 -6.71 -1.13
N LEU A 144 -0.79 -7.79 -1.81
CA LEU A 144 -1.11 -9.13 -1.37
C LEU A 144 -0.29 -9.50 -0.13
N THR A 145 -0.97 -9.94 0.94
CA THR A 145 -0.39 -10.41 2.22
C THR A 145 0.78 -11.37 2.07
N SER A 146 0.79 -12.17 1.03
CA SER A 146 1.83 -13.14 0.73
C SER A 146 2.93 -12.52 -0.14
N GLY A 147 3.47 -11.37 0.32
CA GLY A 147 4.40 -10.50 -0.43
C GLY A 147 5.51 -11.22 -1.20
N TRP A 148 5.98 -12.36 -0.72
CA TRP A 148 7.06 -13.19 -1.30
C TRP A 148 6.54 -14.36 -2.14
N HIS A 149 5.36 -14.88 -1.81
CA HIS A 149 4.63 -15.83 -2.65
C HIS A 149 4.03 -15.15 -3.89
N ASN A 150 4.06 -13.83 -4.00
CA ASN A 150 3.79 -13.17 -5.29
C ASN A 150 4.73 -13.65 -6.39
N CYS A 151 5.99 -13.92 -6.02
CA CYS A 151 7.04 -14.46 -6.88
C CYS A 151 7.06 -15.98 -6.97
N PHE A 152 6.86 -16.66 -5.84
CA PHE A 152 7.10 -18.10 -5.69
C PHE A 152 5.87 -18.91 -5.28
N GLY A 153 4.71 -18.28 -5.19
CA GLY A 153 3.42 -18.91 -4.89
C GLY A 153 2.77 -19.52 -6.14
N PRO A 154 1.74 -20.35 -5.95
CA PRO A 154 1.02 -20.97 -7.06
C PRO A 154 0.51 -19.90 -8.04
N SER A 155 0.59 -20.21 -9.34
CA SER A 155 0.34 -19.33 -10.49
C SER A 155 -1.07 -18.72 -10.57
N GLY A 156 -1.95 -18.94 -9.58
CA GLY A 156 -3.32 -18.43 -9.52
C GLY A 156 -3.67 -17.52 -8.34
N GLN A 157 -2.76 -17.27 -7.38
CA GLN A 157 -3.04 -16.40 -6.23
C GLN A 157 -2.45 -15.01 -6.43
N GLY A 158 -3.28 -13.99 -6.63
CA GLY A 158 -2.88 -12.60 -6.83
C GLY A 158 -4.10 -11.67 -6.77
N ASN A 159 -3.87 -10.37 -6.61
CA ASN A 159 -4.95 -9.40 -6.78
C ASN A 159 -5.33 -9.31 -8.25
N ILE A 160 -6.64 -9.31 -8.50
CA ILE A 160 -7.20 -9.09 -9.83
C ILE A 160 -7.40 -7.58 -9.96
N LEU A 161 -6.37 -6.90 -10.45
CA LEU A 161 -6.35 -5.46 -10.71
C LEU A 161 -5.87 -5.23 -12.14
N ASP A 162 -6.79 -5.04 -13.07
CA ASP A 162 -6.47 -4.99 -14.49
C ASP A 162 -5.92 -3.62 -14.93
N GLU A 163 -6.42 -2.54 -14.33
CA GLU A 163 -6.07 -1.17 -14.68
C GLU A 163 -6.13 -0.24 -13.45
N ILE A 164 -5.29 0.77 -13.45
CA ILE A 164 -5.34 1.88 -12.49
C ILE A 164 -6.05 3.05 -13.19
N PRO A 165 -7.11 3.61 -12.59
CA PRO A 165 -7.85 4.71 -13.19
C PRO A 165 -7.01 5.99 -13.26
N VAL A 166 -7.24 6.80 -14.29
CA VAL A 166 -6.48 8.03 -14.56
C VAL A 166 -6.58 9.05 -13.42
N GLU A 167 -7.65 8.98 -12.62
CA GLU A 167 -7.87 9.79 -11.43
C GLU A 167 -6.79 9.64 -10.34
N ILE A 168 -5.87 8.69 -10.46
CA ILE A 168 -4.74 8.56 -9.53
C ILE A 168 -3.95 9.86 -9.38
N CYS A 169 -3.88 10.71 -10.43
CA CYS A 169 -3.25 12.03 -10.37
C CYS A 169 -3.88 12.99 -9.33
N ARG A 170 -5.10 12.71 -8.86
CA ARG A 170 -5.76 13.49 -7.80
C ARG A 170 -5.11 13.28 -6.43
N LEU A 171 -4.37 12.18 -6.24
CA LEU A 171 -3.68 11.86 -4.99
C LEU A 171 -2.37 12.64 -4.86
N ILE A 172 -2.42 13.97 -5.00
CA ILE A 172 -1.24 14.86 -5.04
C ILE A 172 -0.33 14.75 -3.80
N ASN A 173 -0.86 14.26 -2.67
CA ASN A 173 -0.14 14.09 -1.42
C ASN A 173 0.45 12.68 -1.24
N LEU A 174 0.24 11.78 -2.20
CA LEU A 174 0.67 10.39 -2.11
C LEU A 174 2.20 10.32 -2.08
N ARG A 175 2.72 9.58 -1.09
CA ARG A 175 4.15 9.35 -0.88
C ARG A 175 4.52 7.87 -1.01
N TYR A 176 3.58 6.98 -0.71
CA TYR A 176 3.78 5.54 -0.83
C TYR A 176 2.61 4.91 -1.58
N LEU A 177 2.94 4.17 -2.62
CA LEU A 177 2.00 3.36 -3.39
C LEU A 177 2.54 1.93 -3.51
N SER A 178 1.80 0.95 -2.99
CA SER A 178 2.08 -0.46 -3.25
C SER A 178 0.92 -1.09 -4.01
N LEU A 179 1.27 -1.69 -5.15
CA LEU A 179 0.41 -2.53 -5.98
C LEU A 179 0.95 -3.96 -6.04
N ALA A 180 1.83 -4.33 -5.11
CA ALA A 180 2.52 -5.60 -5.11
C ALA A 180 1.55 -6.80 -5.17
N GLY A 181 1.82 -7.75 -6.06
CA GLY A 181 0.96 -8.92 -6.29
C GLY A 181 -0.24 -8.68 -7.20
N SER A 182 -0.31 -7.53 -7.90
CA SER A 182 -1.31 -7.26 -8.94
C SER A 182 -0.95 -7.98 -10.25
N LYS A 183 -1.18 -9.30 -10.29
CA LYS A 183 -0.66 -10.19 -11.34
C LYS A 183 -1.20 -9.90 -12.75
N VAL A 184 -2.38 -9.31 -12.86
CA VAL A 184 -3.05 -9.04 -14.14
C VAL A 184 -2.86 -7.62 -14.65
N LEU A 185 -2.27 -6.72 -13.84
CA LEU A 185 -2.02 -5.33 -14.20
C LEU A 185 -1.02 -5.26 -15.37
N LYS A 186 -1.43 -4.67 -16.50
CA LYS A 186 -0.61 -4.66 -17.74
C LYS A 186 0.16 -3.36 -17.96
N ILE A 187 -0.42 -2.24 -17.57
CA ILE A 187 0.07 -0.89 -17.88
C ILE A 187 -0.26 0.01 -16.68
N LEU A 188 0.66 0.92 -16.35
CA LEU A 188 0.39 2.03 -15.43
C LEU A 188 0.01 3.29 -16.23
N PRO A 189 -0.98 4.08 -15.78
CA PRO A 189 -1.41 5.28 -16.49
C PRO A 189 -0.32 6.36 -16.45
N GLU A 190 -0.21 7.14 -17.53
CA GLU A 190 0.75 8.25 -17.63
C GLU A 190 0.51 9.32 -16.55
N THR A 191 -0.73 9.45 -16.08
CA THR A 191 -1.13 10.37 -15.01
C THR A 191 -0.55 9.99 -13.64
N LEU A 192 -0.02 8.77 -13.46
CA LEU A 192 0.74 8.39 -12.27
C LEU A 192 2.00 9.25 -12.13
N CYS A 193 2.60 9.67 -13.24
CA CYS A 193 3.80 10.50 -13.25
C CYS A 193 3.59 11.93 -12.75
N ASP A 194 2.34 12.35 -12.53
CA ASP A 194 2.02 13.65 -11.95
C ASP A 194 2.02 13.61 -10.40
N LEU A 195 2.28 12.44 -9.80
CA LEU A 195 2.47 12.26 -8.35
C LEU A 195 3.86 12.70 -7.90
N HIS A 196 4.17 13.99 -7.98
CA HIS A 196 5.50 14.53 -7.68
C HIS A 196 6.00 14.27 -6.24
N ASN A 197 5.09 14.01 -5.29
CA ASN A 197 5.43 13.70 -3.90
C ASN A 197 5.70 12.21 -3.64
N LEU A 198 5.55 11.35 -4.65
CA LEU A 198 5.74 9.91 -4.50
C LEU A 198 7.20 9.59 -4.17
N GLN A 199 7.42 8.87 -3.09
CA GLN A 199 8.73 8.47 -2.56
C GLN A 199 8.98 6.97 -2.73
N SER A 200 7.92 6.17 -2.68
CA SER A 200 7.99 4.72 -2.83
C SER A 200 6.91 4.22 -3.76
N LEU A 201 7.33 3.43 -4.75
CA LEU A 201 6.47 2.70 -5.68
C LEU A 201 6.85 1.23 -5.66
N ASP A 202 5.96 0.39 -5.16
CA ASP A 202 6.14 -1.06 -5.12
C ASP A 202 5.22 -1.77 -6.12
N LEU A 203 5.84 -2.42 -7.10
CA LEU A 203 5.21 -3.21 -8.15
C LEU A 203 5.64 -4.68 -8.07
N THR A 204 6.21 -5.12 -6.95
CA THR A 204 6.75 -6.47 -6.79
C THR A 204 5.69 -7.53 -7.14
N GLY A 205 6.03 -8.46 -8.02
CA GLY A 205 5.14 -9.54 -8.44
C GLY A 205 4.01 -9.11 -9.39
N CYS A 206 4.05 -7.91 -9.97
CA CYS A 206 3.20 -7.52 -11.09
C CYS A 206 3.67 -8.21 -12.39
N SER A 207 3.46 -9.52 -12.48
CA SER A 207 4.05 -10.37 -13.52
C SER A 207 3.56 -10.06 -14.95
N SER A 208 2.35 -9.51 -15.12
CA SER A 208 1.80 -9.11 -16.42
C SER A 208 2.13 -7.67 -16.83
N LEU A 209 2.84 -6.90 -16.00
CA LEU A 209 3.16 -5.51 -16.27
C LEU A 209 4.16 -5.42 -17.41
N ARG A 210 3.74 -4.86 -18.55
CA ARG A 210 4.55 -4.82 -19.79
C ARG A 210 5.24 -3.49 -20.01
N LYS A 211 4.57 -2.39 -19.66
CA LYS A 211 5.05 -1.03 -19.92
C LYS A 211 4.87 -0.14 -18.68
N LEU A 212 5.94 0.56 -18.34
CA LEU A 212 5.96 1.69 -17.41
C LEU A 212 5.71 3.00 -18.19
N PRO A 213 5.15 4.04 -17.55
CA PRO A 213 4.83 5.30 -18.22
C PRO A 213 6.11 6.03 -18.66
N ASP A 214 6.05 6.74 -19.78
CA ASP A 214 7.25 7.34 -20.37
C ASP A 214 7.74 8.54 -19.52
N GLY A 215 6.82 9.20 -18.83
CA GLY A 215 7.03 10.32 -17.92
C GLY A 215 7.56 9.97 -16.53
N MET A 216 8.04 8.73 -16.28
CA MET A 216 8.60 8.33 -14.98
C MET A 216 9.63 9.33 -14.43
N GLY A 217 10.36 10.03 -15.29
CA GLY A 217 11.32 11.08 -14.90
C GLY A 217 10.70 12.30 -14.20
N LYS A 218 9.38 12.45 -14.14
CA LYS A 218 8.68 13.48 -13.35
C LYS A 218 8.63 13.17 -11.85
N LEU A 219 8.85 11.92 -11.46
CA LEU A 219 8.77 11.44 -10.07
C LEU A 219 10.06 11.78 -9.30
N MET A 220 10.49 13.04 -9.31
CA MET A 220 11.81 13.47 -8.81
C MET A 220 12.09 13.12 -7.33
N ASN A 221 11.03 12.91 -6.53
CA ASN A 221 11.15 12.53 -5.12
C ASN A 221 11.14 11.01 -4.89
N LEU A 222 11.05 10.19 -5.94
CA LEU A 222 11.01 8.74 -5.84
C LEU A 222 12.39 8.22 -5.40
N ARG A 223 12.38 7.40 -4.35
CA ARG A 223 13.57 6.79 -3.74
C ARG A 223 13.57 5.29 -3.78
N TYR A 224 12.38 4.72 -3.74
CA TYR A 224 12.20 3.28 -3.74
C TYR A 224 11.33 2.90 -4.91
N PHE A 225 11.91 2.13 -5.82
CA PHE A 225 11.20 1.58 -6.96
C PHE A 225 11.43 0.08 -7.01
N TYR A 226 10.41 -0.69 -6.62
CA TYR A 226 10.50 -2.15 -6.56
C TYR A 226 9.75 -2.77 -7.73
N THR A 227 10.47 -3.51 -8.57
CA THR A 227 9.93 -4.23 -9.74
C THR A 227 10.31 -5.71 -9.73
N TRP A 228 10.64 -6.24 -8.56
CA TRP A 228 11.05 -7.64 -8.42
C TRP A 228 9.92 -8.57 -8.92
N CYS A 229 10.28 -9.65 -9.63
CA CYS A 229 9.33 -10.57 -10.29
C CYS A 229 8.35 -9.93 -11.29
N CYS A 230 8.67 -8.76 -11.86
CA CYS A 230 7.96 -8.21 -13.01
C CYS A 230 8.54 -8.79 -14.32
N SER A 231 8.23 -10.06 -14.61
CA SER A 231 8.83 -10.79 -15.74
C SER A 231 8.43 -10.27 -17.13
N SER A 232 7.33 -9.51 -17.25
CA SER A 232 6.86 -8.98 -18.53
C SER A 232 7.41 -7.59 -18.89
N ILE A 233 8.14 -6.92 -17.99
CA ILE A 233 8.73 -5.61 -18.29
C ILE A 233 9.91 -5.82 -19.23
N THR A 234 9.78 -5.34 -20.47
CA THR A 234 10.81 -5.51 -21.51
C THR A 234 11.82 -4.36 -21.53
N SER A 235 11.42 -3.18 -21.08
CA SER A 235 12.29 -2.00 -21.06
C SER A 235 11.84 -1.00 -20.01
N TYR A 236 12.81 -0.26 -19.47
CA TYR A 236 12.58 0.87 -18.58
C TYR A 236 12.56 2.18 -19.38
N PRO A 237 11.65 3.12 -19.06
CA PRO A 237 11.56 4.40 -19.76
C PRO A 237 12.83 5.22 -19.55
N LYS A 238 13.25 5.95 -20.59
CA LYS A 238 14.48 6.76 -20.55
C LYS A 238 14.50 7.76 -19.38
N GLY A 239 13.32 8.26 -18.99
CA GLY A 239 13.15 9.19 -17.87
C GLY A 239 13.58 8.64 -16.50
N ILE A 240 13.75 7.32 -16.33
CA ILE A 240 14.29 6.76 -15.08
C ILE A 240 15.70 7.29 -14.77
N SER A 241 16.50 7.59 -15.79
CA SER A 241 17.82 8.20 -15.60
C SER A 241 17.77 9.60 -14.97
N CYS A 242 16.61 10.26 -14.98
CA CYS A 242 16.41 11.58 -14.38
C CYS A 242 16.06 11.51 -12.88
N LEU A 243 15.83 10.32 -12.33
CA LEU A 243 15.47 10.12 -10.92
C LEU A 243 16.72 10.19 -10.04
N THR A 244 17.08 11.40 -9.62
CA THR A 244 18.30 11.65 -8.83
C THR A 244 18.24 11.15 -7.39
N SER A 245 17.04 10.82 -6.90
CA SER A 245 16.81 10.35 -5.53
C SER A 245 16.61 8.84 -5.40
N LEU A 246 16.65 8.11 -6.53
CA LEU A 246 16.46 6.66 -6.61
C LEU A 246 17.72 5.88 -6.24
#